data_AF-A0AAV5VRZ4-F1
#
_entry.id   AF-A0AAV5VRZ4-F1
#
_cell.length_a   1.000
_cell.length_b   1.000
_cell.length_c   1.000
_cell.angle_alpha   90.00
_cell.angle_beta   90.00
_cell.angle_gamma   90.00
#
_symmetry.space_group_name_H-M   'P 1'
#
loop_
_entity.id
_entity.type
_entity.pdbx_description
1 polymer ?
#
loop_
_entity_poly.entity_id
_entity_poly.type
_entity_poly.pdbx_seq_one_letter_code
_entity_poly.pdbx_strand_id
1 'polypeptide(L)'
;MPKIRFQLFFRRHCNVHRFMKEQVLEDSWLLFIDGDVGVVNPDALIENYLEPGYEIYLFDRFWNWEYAALSYLVKNNERGRAWVNGFATFEFQLPHSHHGTDNGALHPFMMFYLVPETRNETTRSRMSSLCLSIWNRSTSWDDVFSMEACVRTVSCA
;
A
#
# COMPACT_ATOMS: atom_id res chain seq x y z
N MET A 1 15.74 25.80 -4.42
CA MET A 1 15.82 24.53 -3.65
C MET A 1 14.44 23.90 -3.68
N PRO A 2 14.26 22.66 -4.17
CA PRO A 2 12.96 22.02 -4.11
C PRO A 2 12.60 21.82 -2.63
N LYS A 3 11.42 22.28 -2.22
CA LYS A 3 10.90 21.98 -0.89
C LYS A 3 10.77 20.46 -0.81
N ILE A 4 11.57 19.80 0.03
CA ILE A 4 11.37 18.40 0.39
C ILE A 4 9.95 18.32 0.96
N ARG A 5 9.01 17.80 0.17
CA ARG A 5 7.61 17.67 0.56
C ARG A 5 7.56 16.51 1.53
N PHE A 6 7.62 16.84 2.81
CA PHE A 6 7.70 15.87 3.88
C PHE A 6 6.38 15.11 4.01
N GLN A 7 6.35 13.81 3.65
CA GLN A 7 5.14 12.97 3.71
C GLN A 7 5.10 12.20 5.04
N LEU A 8 4.42 12.77 6.04
CA LEU A 8 4.35 12.20 7.39
C LEU A 8 3.86 10.74 7.40
N PHE A 9 2.84 10.43 6.60
CA PHE A 9 2.25 9.09 6.59
C PHE A 9 3.20 8.01 6.05
N PHE A 10 4.12 8.33 5.13
CA PHE A 10 5.09 7.35 4.64
C PHE A 10 6.19 7.03 5.65
N ARG A 11 6.49 7.94 6.59
CA ARG A 11 7.49 7.68 7.64
C ARG A 11 7.13 6.47 8.50
N ARG A 12 5.85 6.18 8.71
CA ARG A 12 5.43 5.02 9.51
C ARG A 12 5.89 3.72 8.87
N HIS A 13 5.79 3.59 7.55
CA HIS A 13 6.26 2.42 6.81
C HIS A 13 7.79 2.33 6.79
N CYS A 14 8.49 3.46 6.71
CA CYS A 14 9.95 3.50 6.84
C CYS A 14 10.42 3.00 8.22
N ASN A 15 9.74 3.44 9.29
CA ASN A 15 10.01 2.96 10.64
C ASN A 15 9.71 1.47 10.79
N VAL A 16 8.61 0.97 10.20
CA VAL A 16 8.29 -0.46 10.19
C VAL A 16 9.40 -1.26 9.50
N HIS A 17 9.85 -0.84 8.32
CA HIS A 17 10.95 -1.53 7.62
C HIS A 17 12.24 -1.57 8.46
N ARG A 18 12.58 -0.46 9.14
CA ARG A 18 13.73 -0.42 10.04
C ARG A 18 13.55 -1.35 11.25
N PHE A 19 12.38 -1.33 11.86
CA PHE A 19 12.03 -2.18 13.00
C PHE A 19 12.10 -3.66 12.64
N MET A 20 11.59 -4.05 11.45
CA MET A 20 11.70 -5.40 10.91
C MET A 20 13.14 -5.88 10.81
N LYS A 21 14.07 -5.00 10.41
CA LYS A 21 15.49 -5.35 10.27
C LYS A 21 16.25 -5.42 11.60
N GLU A 22 15.89 -4.56 12.55
CA GLU A 22 16.71 -4.32 13.74
C GLU A 22 16.17 -5.04 14.99
N GLN A 23 14.86 -5.29 15.07
CA GLN A 23 14.20 -5.66 16.33
C GLN A 23 13.25 -6.85 16.22
N VAL A 24 12.80 -7.20 15.01
CA VAL A 24 11.87 -8.32 14.77
C VAL A 24 12.68 -9.55 14.36
N LEU A 25 12.32 -10.71 14.92
CA LEU A 25 12.97 -11.99 14.56
C LEU A 25 12.72 -12.34 13.09
N GLU A 26 13.71 -12.94 12.43
CA GLU A 26 13.54 -13.47 11.07
C GLU A 26 12.39 -14.47 11.04
N ASP A 27 11.63 -14.49 9.94
CA ASP A 27 10.46 -15.35 9.70
C ASP A 27 9.26 -15.18 10.64
N SER A 28 9.31 -14.23 11.59
CA SER A 28 8.15 -13.87 12.42
C SER A 28 7.19 -12.92 11.70
N TRP A 29 6.00 -12.71 12.25
CA TRP A 29 4.98 -11.81 11.68
C TRP A 29 4.99 -10.44 12.36
N LEU A 30 4.81 -9.38 11.57
CA LEU A 30 4.58 -8.02 12.05
C LEU A 30 3.18 -7.56 11.65
N LEU A 31 2.39 -7.18 12.65
CA LEU A 31 1.11 -6.49 12.48
C LEU A 31 1.34 -4.98 12.64
N PHE A 32 1.19 -4.24 11.54
CA PHE A 32 1.12 -2.78 11.57
C PHE A 32 -0.34 -2.36 11.76
N ILE A 33 -0.62 -1.45 12.70
CA ILE A 33 -1.96 -0.89 12.96
C ILE A 33 -1.86 0.60 13.31
N ASP A 34 -2.86 1.37 12.88
CA ASP A 34 -3.01 2.77 13.27
C ASP A 34 -3.51 2.93 14.72
N GLY A 35 -3.19 4.08 15.31
CA GLY A 35 -3.48 4.35 16.72
C GLY A 35 -4.97 4.48 17.07
N ASP A 36 -5.83 4.56 16.05
CA ASP A 36 -7.29 4.57 16.17
C ASP A 36 -7.94 3.21 15.83
N VAL A 37 -7.13 2.14 15.71
CA VAL A 37 -7.60 0.76 15.51
C VAL A 37 -7.57 0.01 16.84
N GLY A 38 -8.68 -0.64 17.20
CA GLY A 38 -8.82 -1.45 18.40
C GLY A 38 -9.19 -2.90 18.11
N VAL A 39 -8.77 -3.82 18.99
CA VAL A 39 -9.15 -5.23 18.95
C VAL A 39 -10.57 -5.39 19.50
N VAL A 40 -11.48 -5.92 18.69
CA VAL A 40 -12.89 -6.14 19.08
C VAL A 40 -13.19 -7.57 19.51
N ASN A 41 -12.41 -8.55 19.02
CA ASN A 41 -12.56 -9.96 19.36
C ASN A 41 -11.21 -10.51 19.85
N PRO A 42 -10.94 -10.50 21.16
CA PRO A 42 -9.69 -11.00 21.72
C PRO A 42 -9.62 -12.53 21.76
N ASP A 43 -10.73 -13.23 21.56
CA ASP A 43 -10.80 -14.70 21.60
C ASP A 43 -10.38 -15.34 20.27
N ALA A 44 -10.24 -14.54 19.20
CA ALA A 44 -9.79 -14.99 17.89
C ALA A 44 -8.29 -14.71 17.71
N LEU A 45 -7.57 -15.73 17.25
CA LEU A 45 -6.17 -15.63 16.84
C LEU A 45 -6.07 -15.03 15.44
N ILE A 46 -5.11 -14.12 15.23
CA ILE A 46 -4.87 -13.54 13.89
C ILE A 46 -4.38 -14.61 12.91
N GLU A 47 -3.71 -15.63 13.43
CA GLU A 47 -3.21 -16.80 12.72
C GLU A 47 -4.33 -17.58 12.02
N ASN A 48 -5.57 -17.51 12.54
CA ASN A 48 -6.72 -18.17 11.92
C ASN A 48 -7.11 -17.54 10.56
N TYR A 49 -6.64 -16.32 10.27
CA TYR A 49 -6.88 -15.61 9.01
C TYR A 49 -5.71 -15.77 8.03
N LEU A 50 -4.67 -16.52 8.38
CA LEU A 50 -3.51 -16.72 7.52
C LEU A 50 -3.70 -17.96 6.64
N GLU A 51 -3.55 -17.74 5.34
CA GLU A 51 -3.51 -18.76 4.33
C GLU A 51 -2.07 -19.19 4.03
N PRO A 52 -1.79 -20.50 3.94
CA PRO A 52 -0.48 -20.99 3.54
C PRO A 52 -0.04 -20.44 2.17
N GLY A 53 1.20 -19.96 2.09
CA GLY A 53 1.79 -19.44 0.85
C GLY A 53 1.66 -17.93 0.64
N TYR A 54 0.89 -17.22 1.48
CA TYR A 54 0.83 -15.76 1.46
C TYR A 54 1.62 -15.16 2.62
N GLU A 55 2.36 -14.09 2.34
CA GLU A 55 3.33 -13.48 3.27
C GLU A 55 3.02 -12.01 3.57
N ILE A 56 2.06 -11.42 2.86
CA ILE A 56 1.61 -10.03 2.96
C ILE A 56 0.09 -10.05 2.91
N TYR A 57 -0.56 -9.46 3.91
CA TYR A 57 -2.01 -9.31 3.99
C TYR A 57 -2.35 -7.84 4.11
N LEU A 58 -3.19 -7.40 3.17
CA LEU A 58 -3.92 -6.15 3.21
C LEU A 58 -5.39 -6.46 3.46
N PHE A 59 -6.17 -5.46 3.84
CA PHE A 59 -7.61 -5.61 4.01
C PHE A 59 -8.34 -4.58 3.15
N ASP A 60 -9.49 -5.04 2.65
CA ASP A 60 -10.42 -4.20 1.94
C ASP A 60 -11.21 -3.35 2.95
N ARG A 61 -11.38 -2.08 2.61
CA ARG A 61 -12.30 -1.23 3.34
C ARG A 61 -13.73 -1.49 2.86
N PHE A 62 -14.67 -1.61 3.78
CA PHE A 62 -16.00 -2.13 3.46
C PHE A 62 -16.88 -1.22 2.57
N TRP A 63 -16.55 0.07 2.43
CA TRP A 63 -17.43 1.06 1.78
C TRP A 63 -16.88 1.68 0.50
N ASN A 64 -15.65 1.33 0.10
CA ASN A 64 -15.04 1.79 -1.15
C ASN A 64 -14.08 0.71 -1.70
N TRP A 65 -13.38 1.03 -2.78
CA TRP A 65 -12.45 0.11 -3.46
C TRP A 65 -11.05 0.08 -2.83
N GLU A 66 -10.92 0.56 -1.58
CA GLU A 66 -9.62 0.76 -0.94
C GLU A 66 -9.00 -0.55 -0.44
N TYR A 67 -7.74 -0.80 -0.81
CA TYR A 67 -6.84 -1.45 0.14
C TYR A 67 -6.49 -0.40 1.17
N ALA A 68 -6.80 -0.65 2.44
CA ALA A 68 -6.59 0.36 3.45
C ALA A 68 -5.16 0.29 4.00
N ALA A 69 -4.46 1.43 3.98
CA ALA A 69 -3.08 1.53 4.47
C ALA A 69 -2.98 1.67 6.01
N LEU A 70 -4.12 1.70 6.72
CA LEU A 70 -4.17 1.86 8.18
C LEU A 70 -3.69 0.62 8.95
N SER A 71 -3.61 -0.55 8.30
CA SER A 71 -2.96 -1.73 8.86
C SER A 71 -2.38 -2.62 7.75
N TYR A 72 -1.57 -3.59 8.13
CA TYR A 72 -1.23 -4.73 7.29
C TYR A 72 -0.49 -5.75 8.14
N LEU A 73 -0.54 -7.00 7.71
CA LEU A 73 0.25 -8.06 8.30
C LEU A 73 1.32 -8.50 7.30
N VAL A 74 2.56 -8.57 7.74
CA VAL A 74 3.69 -8.91 6.86
C VAL A 74 4.67 -9.84 7.55
N LYS A 75 5.13 -10.85 6.84
CA LYS A 75 6.18 -11.75 7.33
C LYS A 75 7.54 -11.07 7.26
N ASN A 76 8.34 -11.19 8.32
CA ASN A 76 9.69 -10.63 8.38
C ASN A 76 10.70 -11.53 7.67
N ASN A 77 10.66 -11.51 6.34
CA ASN A 77 11.63 -12.12 5.47
C ASN A 77 12.04 -11.15 4.35
N GLU A 78 12.87 -11.61 3.40
CA GLU A 78 13.34 -10.78 2.29
C GLU A 78 12.18 -10.14 1.50
N ARG A 79 11.16 -10.92 1.15
CA ARG A 79 10.01 -10.43 0.38
C ARG A 79 9.19 -9.40 1.16
N GLY A 80 8.85 -9.70 2.41
CA GLY A 80 8.08 -8.80 3.25
C GLY A 80 8.79 -7.48 3.51
N ARG A 81 10.09 -7.53 3.84
CA ARG A 81 10.92 -6.32 3.99
C ARG A 81 11.02 -5.52 2.70
N ALA A 82 11.20 -6.20 1.55
CA ALA A 82 11.23 -5.54 0.25
C ALA A 82 9.91 -4.85 -0.08
N TRP A 83 8.76 -5.47 0.24
CA TRP A 83 7.45 -4.88 0.06
C TRP A 83 7.26 -3.63 0.93
N VAL A 84 7.55 -3.70 2.24
CA VAL A 84 7.42 -2.53 3.15
C VAL A 84 8.36 -1.41 2.73
N ASN A 85 9.60 -1.73 2.34
CA ASN A 85 10.54 -0.73 1.83
C ASN A 85 10.08 -0.10 0.51
N GLY A 86 9.55 -0.93 -0.40
CA GLY A 86 8.97 -0.47 -1.67
C GLY A 86 7.82 0.50 -1.44
N PHE A 87 6.92 0.18 -0.51
CA PHE A 87 5.81 1.06 -0.17
C PHE A 87 6.30 2.35 0.52
N ALA A 88 7.21 2.24 1.49
CA ALA A 88 7.78 3.40 2.19
C ALA A 88 8.47 4.38 1.23
N THR A 89 9.25 3.86 0.27
CA THR A 89 9.98 4.68 -0.73
C THR A 89 9.09 5.16 -1.88
N PHE A 90 7.84 4.71 -1.93
CA PHE A 90 6.87 5.18 -2.93
C PHE A 90 6.47 6.65 -2.71
N GLU A 91 6.83 7.25 -1.58
CA GLU A 91 6.69 8.70 -1.32
C GLU A 91 7.36 9.57 -2.41
N PHE A 92 8.41 9.06 -3.05
CA PHE A 92 9.15 9.78 -4.10
C PHE A 92 8.52 9.67 -5.50
N GLN A 93 7.43 8.92 -5.63
CA GLN A 93 6.72 8.67 -6.90
C GLN A 93 5.31 9.29 -6.91
N LEU A 94 4.98 10.08 -5.89
CA LEU A 94 3.67 10.71 -5.76
C LEU A 94 3.47 11.82 -6.80
N PRO A 95 2.26 11.97 -7.35
CA PRO A 95 1.96 13.10 -8.20
C PRO A 95 1.85 14.39 -7.38
N HIS A 96 1.96 15.53 -8.06
CA HIS A 96 1.80 16.84 -7.42
C HIS A 96 0.34 17.19 -7.08
N SER A 97 -0.62 16.43 -7.61
CA SER A 97 -2.07 16.51 -7.42
C SER A 97 -2.53 16.09 -6.02
N HIS A 98 -3.85 16.11 -5.79
CA HIS A 98 -4.45 15.53 -4.57
C HIS A 98 -4.35 14.00 -4.61
N HIS A 99 -3.35 13.42 -3.93
CA HIS A 99 -2.98 12.02 -4.12
C HIS A 99 -3.48 11.04 -3.04
N GLY A 100 -4.10 11.53 -1.96
CA GLY A 100 -4.61 10.68 -0.87
C GLY A 100 -3.53 10.09 0.05
N THR A 101 -2.37 10.74 0.15
CA THR A 101 -1.21 10.31 0.94
C THR A 101 -0.77 8.88 0.61
N ASP A 102 -0.35 8.11 1.61
CA ASP A 102 0.04 6.71 1.51
C ASP A 102 -1.13 5.79 1.20
N ASN A 103 -2.33 6.06 1.71
CA ASN A 103 -3.53 5.26 1.42
C ASN A 103 -3.88 5.29 -0.08
N GLY A 104 -3.98 6.49 -0.66
CA GLY A 104 -4.20 6.64 -2.10
C GLY A 104 -3.04 6.06 -2.92
N ALA A 105 -1.80 6.17 -2.42
CA ALA A 105 -0.63 5.65 -3.11
C ALA A 105 -0.45 4.12 -3.02
N LEU A 106 -1.04 3.45 -2.02
CA LEU A 106 -1.02 2.00 -1.88
C LEU A 106 -1.59 1.32 -3.13
N HIS A 107 -2.57 1.92 -3.78
CA HIS A 107 -3.24 1.39 -4.97
C HIS A 107 -2.29 1.30 -6.18
N PRO A 108 -1.74 2.40 -6.72
CA PRO A 108 -0.78 2.34 -7.82
C PRO A 108 0.47 1.54 -7.44
N PHE A 109 0.91 1.58 -6.17
CA PHE A 109 1.97 0.71 -5.69
C PHE A 109 1.61 -0.78 -5.83
N MET A 110 0.41 -1.19 -5.40
CA MET A 110 -0.06 -2.58 -5.54
C MET A 110 -0.26 -2.97 -7.01
N MET A 111 -0.75 -2.07 -7.86
CA MET A 111 -0.81 -2.29 -9.31
C MET A 111 0.58 -2.62 -9.87
N PHE A 112 1.58 -1.81 -9.50
CA PHE A 112 2.97 -2.04 -9.91
C PHE A 112 3.60 -3.26 -9.28
N TYR A 113 3.14 -3.69 -8.10
CA TYR A 113 3.65 -4.87 -7.41
C TYR A 113 3.09 -6.16 -8.03
N LEU A 114 1.78 -6.19 -8.31
CA LEU A 114 1.06 -7.37 -8.81
C LEU A 114 1.16 -7.52 -10.33
N VAL A 115 1.25 -6.40 -11.07
CA VAL A 115 1.33 -6.39 -12.53
C VAL A 115 2.54 -5.56 -12.98
N PRO A 116 3.77 -6.10 -12.90
CA PRO A 116 5.01 -5.33 -13.09
C PRO A 116 5.13 -4.61 -14.44
N GLU A 117 4.47 -5.09 -15.48
CA GLU A 117 4.38 -4.47 -16.81
C GLU A 117 3.78 -3.08 -16.75
N THR A 118 2.97 -2.78 -15.73
CA THR A 118 2.36 -1.47 -15.54
C THR A 118 3.37 -0.39 -15.11
N ARG A 119 4.55 -0.77 -14.61
CA ARG A 119 5.62 0.17 -14.24
C ARG A 119 6.19 0.89 -15.45
N ASN A 120 6.31 0.21 -16.59
CA ASN A 120 6.91 0.77 -17.79
C ASN A 120 5.82 1.35 -18.72
N GLU A 121 6.01 2.59 -19.15
CA GLU A 121 5.05 3.33 -19.98
C GLU A 121 4.79 2.66 -21.33
N THR A 122 5.78 1.94 -21.88
CA THR A 122 5.66 1.25 -23.17
C THR A 122 4.89 -0.06 -23.07
N THR A 123 4.89 -0.71 -21.89
CA THR A 123 4.25 -2.01 -21.68
C THR A 123 2.93 -1.92 -20.92
N ARG A 124 2.66 -0.81 -20.24
CA ARG A 124 1.43 -0.67 -19.46
C ARG A 124 0.20 -0.65 -20.35
N SER A 125 -0.87 -1.31 -19.89
CA SER A 125 -2.14 -1.31 -20.58
C SER A 125 -2.75 0.10 -20.68
N ARG A 126 -3.67 0.29 -21.64
CA ARG A 126 -4.47 1.52 -21.73
C ARG A 126 -5.23 1.81 -20.42
N MET A 127 -5.73 0.77 -19.76
CA MET A 127 -6.45 0.91 -18.49
C MET A 127 -5.54 1.44 -17.38
N SER A 128 -4.35 0.85 -17.21
CA SER A 128 -3.36 1.31 -16.23
C SER A 128 -2.95 2.76 -16.47
N SER A 129 -2.76 3.15 -17.74
CA SER A 129 -2.49 4.54 -18.13
C SER A 129 -3.64 5.48 -17.76
N LEU A 130 -4.89 5.04 -17.92
CA LEU A 130 -6.06 5.82 -17.52
C LEU A 130 -6.11 6.01 -15.99
N CYS A 131 -5.88 4.96 -15.20
CA CYS A 131 -5.91 5.05 -13.74
C CYS A 131 -4.85 6.05 -13.22
N LEU A 132 -3.61 5.95 -13.71
CA LEU A 132 -2.54 6.90 -13.33
C LEU A 132 -2.83 8.33 -13.81
N SER A 133 -3.51 8.46 -14.94
CA SER A 133 -3.95 9.74 -15.51
C SER A 133 -5.04 10.41 -14.65
N ILE A 134 -5.95 9.64 -14.04
CA ILE A 134 -6.89 10.13 -13.01
C ILE A 134 -6.10 10.61 -11.79
N TRP A 135 -5.18 9.79 -11.28
CA TRP A 135 -4.37 10.15 -10.09
C TRP A 135 -3.59 11.45 -10.29
N ASN A 136 -2.90 11.58 -11.43
CA ASN A 136 -2.08 12.75 -11.78
C ASN A 136 -2.88 14.05 -11.91
N ARG A 137 -4.20 13.97 -12.16
CA ARG A 137 -5.10 15.13 -12.30
C ARG A 137 -6.04 15.31 -11.12
N SER A 138 -5.97 14.44 -10.12
CA SER A 138 -6.88 14.43 -8.98
C SER A 138 -6.89 15.75 -8.23
N THR A 139 -8.09 16.21 -7.86
CA THR A 139 -8.33 17.44 -7.10
C THR A 139 -9.09 17.19 -5.81
N SER A 140 -9.64 15.99 -5.63
CA SER A 140 -10.58 15.65 -4.57
C SER A 140 -10.46 14.18 -4.14
N TRP A 141 -11.12 13.82 -3.03
CA TRP A 141 -11.22 12.43 -2.61
C TRP A 141 -12.03 11.57 -3.59
N ASP A 142 -13.02 12.14 -4.29
CA ASP A 142 -13.80 11.41 -5.30
C ASP A 142 -12.92 11.00 -6.49
N ASP A 143 -11.96 11.85 -6.88
CA ASP A 143 -10.97 11.52 -7.92
C ASP A 143 -10.02 10.40 -7.44
N VAL A 144 -9.64 10.42 -6.16
CA VAL A 144 -8.82 9.36 -5.55
C VAL A 144 -9.60 8.04 -5.54
N PHE A 145 -10.84 8.02 -5.06
CA PHE A 145 -11.69 6.82 -5.06
C PHE A 145 -11.93 6.28 -6.48
N SER A 146 -12.07 7.17 -7.46
CA SER A 146 -12.16 6.79 -8.88
C SER A 146 -10.88 6.12 -9.38
N MET A 147 -9.71 6.63 -8.96
CA MET A 147 -8.41 6.02 -9.26
C MET A 147 -8.28 4.65 -8.59
N GLU A 148 -8.67 4.51 -7.32
CA GLU A 148 -8.61 3.25 -6.57
C GLU A 148 -9.46 2.17 -7.23
N ALA A 149 -10.71 2.50 -7.56
CA ALA A 149 -11.61 1.63 -8.30
C ALA A 149 -11.02 1.23 -9.66
N CYS A 150 -10.46 2.19 -10.40
CA CYS A 150 -9.79 1.92 -11.68
C CYS A 150 -8.62 0.94 -11.51
N VAL A 151 -7.75 1.16 -10.52
CA VAL A 151 -6.60 0.29 -10.26
C VAL A 151 -7.04 -1.15 -9.93
N ARG A 152 -8.10 -1.34 -9.15
CA ARG A 152 -8.64 -2.68 -8.85
C ARG A 152 -9.01 -3.46 -10.10
N THR A 153 -9.49 -2.79 -11.16
CA THR A 153 -9.79 -3.46 -12.45
C THR A 153 -8.55 -3.99 -13.17
N VAL A 154 -7.36 -3.49 -12.81
CA VAL A 154 -6.08 -3.93 -13.39
C VAL A 154 -5.42 -5.00 -12.54
N SER A 155 -5.46 -4.85 -11.22
CA SER A 155 -4.67 -5.67 -10.28
C SER A 155 -5.41 -6.84 -9.64
N CYS A 156 -6.73 -6.96 -9.84
CA CYS A 156 -7.55 -8.08 -9.36
C CYS A 156 -8.07 -8.99 -10.49
N ALA A 157 -7.31 -9.12 -11.58
CA ALA A 157 -7.63 -10.06 -12.67
C ALA A 157 -7.28 -11.51 -12.30
#